data_AF-E8X4R2-F1
#
_entry.id   AF-E8X4R2-F1
#
_cell.length_a   1.000
_cell.length_b   1.000
_cell.length_c   1.000
_cell.angle_alpha   90.00
_cell.angle_beta   90.00
_cell.angle_gamma   90.00
#
_symmetry.space_group_name_H-M   'P 1'
#
loop_
_entity.id
_entity.type
_entity.pdbx_description
1 polymer ?
#
loop_
_entity_poly.entity_id
_entity_poly.type
_entity_poly.pdbx_seq_one_letter_code
_entity_poly.pdbx_strand_id
1 'polypeptide(L)'
;MSNPLHGTNAEAAMGPVGPSEMIPEELALEIRRMAHDLSNALEIIVQTSYLLSTAELKEPASDWLSMLDGGVNKALDINQALRTYIKTHTPK
;
A
#
# COMPACT_ATOMS: atom_id res chain seq x y z
N MET A 1 -45.70 25.11 21.53
CA MET A 1 -45.31 25.71 20.23
C MET A 1 -44.36 24.74 19.57
N SER A 2 -44.87 23.97 18.60
CA SER A 2 -44.12 22.95 17.87
C SER A 2 -43.37 23.60 16.71
N ASN A 3 -42.10 23.26 16.53
CA ASN A 3 -41.28 23.69 15.40
C ASN A 3 -41.29 22.60 14.31
N PRO A 4 -41.74 22.86 13.07
CA PRO A 4 -41.68 21.88 11.98
C PRO A 4 -40.61 22.23 10.92
N LEU A 5 -40.37 21.24 10.02
CA LEU A 5 -39.60 21.27 8.76
C LEU A 5 -38.10 20.90 8.91
N HIS A 6 -37.68 19.63 8.74
CA HIS A 6 -37.68 18.73 7.56
C HIS A 6 -36.64 19.11 6.49
N GLY A 7 -35.87 18.11 6.05
CA GLY A 7 -34.99 18.16 4.86
C GLY A 7 -33.53 17.81 5.18
N THR A 8 -33.17 16.54 5.39
CA THR A 8 -32.52 15.68 4.36
C THR A 8 -31.76 16.47 3.30
N ASN A 9 -30.43 16.37 3.28
CA ASN A 9 -29.56 16.33 2.09
C ASN A 9 -28.09 16.23 2.52
N ALA A 10 -27.64 15.03 2.91
CA ALA A 10 -26.22 14.70 2.99
C ALA A 10 -25.84 13.65 1.92
N GLU A 11 -26.53 13.70 0.77
CA GLU A 11 -26.32 12.81 -0.39
C GLU A 11 -26.03 13.62 -1.66
N ALA A 12 -25.28 14.71 -1.54
CA ALA A 12 -24.88 15.51 -2.70
C ALA A 12 -23.48 16.11 -2.53
N ALA A 13 -22.45 15.28 -2.76
CA ALA A 13 -21.18 15.71 -3.38
C ALA A 13 -20.19 14.54 -3.54
N MET A 14 -20.58 13.47 -4.23
CA MET A 14 -19.61 12.70 -5.02
C MET A 14 -20.14 12.69 -6.44
N GLY A 15 -19.80 13.76 -7.17
CA GLY A 15 -20.00 13.81 -8.61
C GLY A 15 -19.23 12.67 -9.30
N PRO A 16 -19.53 12.39 -10.58
CA PRO A 16 -18.80 11.39 -11.33
C PRO A 16 -17.31 11.77 -11.35
N VAL A 17 -16.45 10.84 -10.92
CA VAL A 17 -15.00 10.97 -11.01
C VAL A 17 -14.66 11.27 -12.47
N GLY A 18 -14.29 12.52 -12.74
CA GLY A 18 -13.96 12.96 -14.09
C GLY A 18 -12.66 12.30 -14.58
N PRO A 19 -12.45 12.17 -15.90
CA PRO A 19 -11.28 11.51 -16.50
C PRO A 19 -9.92 12.19 -16.21
N SER A 20 -9.89 13.21 -15.35
CA SER A 20 -8.68 13.93 -14.92
C SER A 20 -7.96 13.30 -13.72
N GLU A 21 -8.53 12.26 -13.09
CA GLU A 21 -7.94 11.57 -11.92
C GLU A 21 -7.35 10.18 -12.25
N MET A 22 -7.44 9.76 -13.51
CA MET A 22 -6.97 8.44 -13.95
C MET A 22 -5.50 8.49 -14.39
N ILE A 23 -4.72 7.50 -13.95
CA ILE A 23 -3.34 7.28 -14.37
C ILE A 23 -3.37 6.81 -15.84
N PRO A 24 -2.64 7.46 -16.75
CA PRO A 24 -2.47 6.99 -18.12
C PRO A 24 -1.90 5.57 -18.18
N GLU A 25 -2.38 4.77 -19.14
CA GLU A 25 -2.07 3.33 -19.21
C GLU A 25 -0.57 3.03 -19.27
N GLU A 26 0.17 3.76 -20.10
CA GLU A 26 1.64 3.61 -20.23
C GLU A 26 2.36 3.90 -18.91
N LEU A 27 1.94 4.93 -18.17
CA LEU A 27 2.50 5.23 -16.86
C LEU A 27 2.12 4.14 -15.84
N ALA A 28 0.87 3.66 -15.87
CA ALA A 28 0.43 2.58 -15.01
C ALA A 28 1.20 1.27 -15.27
N LEU A 29 1.55 0.98 -16.53
CA LEU A 29 2.40 -0.16 -16.90
C LEU A 29 3.77 -0.07 -16.23
N GLU A 30 4.44 1.07 -16.35
CA GLU A 30 5.77 1.26 -15.79
C GLU A 30 5.77 1.23 -14.26
N ILE A 31 4.76 1.84 -13.61
CA ILE A 31 4.65 1.78 -12.15
C ILE A 31 4.34 0.34 -11.69
N ARG A 32 3.52 -0.42 -12.42
CA ARG A 32 3.28 -1.85 -12.14
C ARG A 32 4.57 -2.67 -12.25
N ARG A 33 5.41 -2.39 -13.25
CA ARG A 33 6.73 -3.02 -13.40
C ARG A 33 7.63 -2.71 -12.21
N MET A 34 7.76 -1.44 -11.82
CA MET A 34 8.55 -1.05 -10.65
C MET A 34 8.03 -1.65 -9.34
N ALA A 35 6.71 -1.68 -9.13
CA ALA A 35 6.10 -2.31 -7.95
C ALA A 35 6.32 -3.84 -7.93
N HIS A 36 6.38 -4.47 -9.11
CA HIS A 36 6.82 -5.86 -9.24
C HIS A 36 8.27 -6.05 -8.83
N ASP A 37 9.18 -5.26 -9.39
CA ASP A 37 10.61 -5.34 -9.06
C ASP A 37 10.87 -5.06 -7.57
N LEU A 38 10.13 -4.11 -6.98
CA LEU A 38 10.15 -3.84 -5.54
C LEU A 38 9.69 -5.06 -4.73
N SER A 39 8.67 -5.79 -5.21
CA SER A 39 8.20 -6.99 -4.51
C SER A 39 9.26 -8.09 -4.50
N ASN A 40 9.97 -8.27 -5.61
CA ASN A 40 11.07 -9.23 -5.70
C ASN A 40 12.21 -8.88 -4.74
N ALA A 41 12.54 -7.59 -4.63
CA ALA A 41 13.54 -7.13 -3.66
C ALA A 41 13.08 -7.35 -2.21
N LEU A 42 11.82 -7.03 -1.89
CA LEU A 42 11.26 -7.25 -0.55
C LEU A 42 11.19 -8.74 -0.20
N GLU A 43 10.88 -9.61 -1.16
CA GLU A 43 10.88 -11.06 -0.96
C GLU A 43 12.26 -11.57 -0.53
N ILE A 44 13.33 -11.13 -1.20
CA ILE A 44 14.70 -11.51 -0.82
C ILE A 44 14.99 -11.05 0.61
N ILE A 45 14.59 -9.83 0.99
CA ILE A 45 14.83 -9.30 2.35
C ILE A 45 14.04 -10.11 3.39
N VAL A 46 12.77 -10.42 3.13
CA VAL A 46 11.94 -11.26 4.02
C VAL A 46 12.55 -12.65 4.20
N GLN A 47 12.95 -13.30 3.10
CA GLN A 47 13.60 -14.60 3.17
C GLN A 47 14.92 -14.54 3.95
N THR A 48 15.72 -13.48 3.75
CA THR A 48 16.96 -13.27 4.50
C THR A 48 16.69 -13.06 5.98
N SER A 49 15.69 -12.25 6.32
CA SER A 49 15.28 -12.00 7.71
C SER A 49 14.80 -13.28 8.40
N TYR A 50 14.01 -14.09 7.69
CA TYR A 50 13.61 -15.41 8.16
C TYR A 50 14.83 -16.32 8.42
N LEU A 51 15.78 -16.41 7.49
CA LEU A 51 16.98 -17.22 7.70
C LEU A 51 17.80 -16.73 8.91
N LEU A 52 17.95 -15.40 9.09
CA LEU A 52 18.61 -14.83 10.26
C LEU A 52 17.88 -15.16 11.58
N SER A 53 16.55 -15.22 11.57
CA SER A 53 15.76 -15.63 12.74
C SER A 53 16.01 -17.06 13.19
N THR A 54 16.52 -17.92 12.29
CA THR A 54 16.92 -19.30 12.62
C THR A 54 18.33 -19.42 13.17
N ALA A 55 19.14 -18.34 13.10
CA ALA A 55 20.48 -18.30 13.66
C ALA A 55 20.45 -17.91 15.14
N GLU A 56 21.43 -18.38 15.92
CA GLU A 56 21.61 -17.92 17.29
C GLU A 56 22.19 -16.50 17.28
N LEU A 57 21.33 -15.50 17.45
CA LEU A 57 21.71 -14.10 17.56
C LEU A 57 21.74 -13.69 19.02
N LYS A 58 22.83 -13.05 19.44
CA LYS A 58 22.95 -12.43 20.76
C LYS A 58 22.55 -10.97 20.68
N GLU A 59 22.10 -10.41 21.79
CA GLU A 59 21.90 -8.97 21.89
C GLU A 59 23.19 -8.20 21.54
N PRO A 60 23.10 -7.08 20.81
CA PRO A 60 21.88 -6.40 20.33
C PRO A 60 21.40 -6.86 18.93
N ALA A 61 21.97 -7.92 18.35
CA ALA A 61 21.66 -8.32 16.97
C ALA A 61 20.22 -8.83 16.81
N SER A 62 19.65 -9.45 17.84
CA SER A 62 18.23 -9.85 17.90
C SER A 62 17.28 -8.65 17.85
N ASP A 63 17.59 -7.57 18.56
CA ASP A 63 16.82 -6.32 18.49
C ASP A 63 16.84 -5.72 17.07
N TRP A 64 18.01 -5.71 16.41
CA TRP A 64 18.13 -5.21 15.05
C TRP A 64 17.35 -6.07 14.05
N LEU A 65 17.33 -7.39 14.25
CA LEU A 65 16.52 -8.29 13.42
C LEU A 65 15.03 -7.98 13.59
N SER A 66 14.55 -7.75 14.82
CA SER A 66 13.15 -7.35 15.05
C SER A 66 12.81 -6.02 14.37
N MET A 67 13.73 -5.05 14.41
CA MET A 67 13.58 -3.78 13.68
C MET A 67 13.53 -3.98 12.16
N LEU A 68 14.39 -4.86 11.61
CA LEU A 68 14.39 -5.22 10.19
C LEU A 68 13.07 -5.86 9.77
N ASP A 69 12.60 -6.86 10.53
CA ASP A 69 11.33 -7.53 10.29
C ASP A 69 10.16 -6.55 10.29
N GLY A 70 10.11 -5.64 11.28
CA GLY A 70 9.09 -4.60 11.35
C GLY A 70 9.15 -3.66 10.15
N GLY A 71 10.35 -3.23 9.74
CA GLY A 71 10.56 -2.35 8.59
C GLY A 71 10.15 -3.00 7.27
N VAL A 72 10.50 -4.27 7.06
CA VAL A 72 10.19 -4.98 5.80
C VAL A 72 8.69 -5.24 5.67
N ASN A 73 8.01 -5.60 6.76
CA ASN A 73 6.55 -5.80 6.76
C ASN A 73 5.82 -4.50 6.41
N LYS A 74 6.25 -3.37 7.01
CA LYS A 74 5.70 -2.06 6.65
C LYS A 74 5.92 -1.71 5.17
N ALA A 75 7.08 -2.06 4.61
CA ALA A 75 7.37 -1.83 3.19
C ALA A 75 6.49 -2.70 2.27
N LEU A 76 6.22 -3.96 2.66
CA LEU A 76 5.28 -4.84 1.97
C LEU A 76 3.87 -4.25 1.95
N ASP A 77 3.37 -3.77 3.09
CA ASP A 77 2.04 -3.15 3.19
C ASP A 77 1.92 -1.92 2.28
N ILE A 78 2.93 -1.06 2.29
CA ILE A 78 2.98 0.13 1.42
C ILE A 78 3.00 -0.27 -0.07
N ASN A 79 3.80 -1.28 -0.43
CA ASN A 79 3.87 -1.76 -1.80
C ASN A 79 2.55 -2.40 -2.26
N GLN A 80 1.83 -3.10 -1.37
CA GLN A 80 0.50 -3.63 -1.67
C GLN A 80 -0.54 -2.51 -1.81
N ALA A 81 -0.49 -1.49 -0.96
CA ALA A 81 -1.32 -0.29 -1.09
C ALA A 81 -1.05 0.45 -2.42
N LEU A 82 0.22 0.58 -2.81
CA LEU A 82 0.63 1.18 -4.09
C LEU A 82 0.04 0.40 -5.28
N ARG A 83 0.20 -0.92 -5.30
CA ARG A 83 -0.36 -1.79 -6.36
C ARG A 83 -1.88 -1.65 -6.44
N THR A 84 -2.55 -1.58 -5.29
CA THR A 84 -4.01 -1.40 -5.22
C THR A 84 -4.41 -0.05 -5.77
N TYR A 85 -3.73 1.02 -5.37
CA TYR A 85 -3.99 2.38 -5.84
C TYR A 85 -3.87 2.48 -7.36
N ILE A 86 -2.80 1.93 -7.95
CA ILE A 86 -2.63 1.94 -9.41
C ILE A 86 -3.77 1.18 -10.09
N LYS A 87 -4.14 0.00 -9.56
CA LYS A 87 -5.21 -0.82 -10.11
C LYS A 87 -6.57 -0.10 -10.08
N THR A 88 -6.88 0.65 -9.03
CA THR A 88 -8.16 1.36 -8.90
C THR A 88 -8.22 2.66 -9.70
N HIS A 89 -7.06 3.25 -10.03
CA HIS A 89 -6.96 4.53 -10.76
C HIS A 89 -6.43 4.38 -12.19
N THR A 90 -6.41 3.18 -12.77
CA THR A 90 -6.07 2.98 -14.19
C THR A 90 -7.33 2.56 -14.97
N PRO A 91 -7.56 3.10 -16.19
CA PRO A 91 -8.67 2.66 -17.03
C PRO A 91 -8.66 1.14 -17.27
N LYS A 92 -9.85 0.54 -17.39
CA LYS A 92 -10.01 -0.90 -17.68
C LYS A 92 -9.72 -1.23 -19.14
#